data_AF-A0A812XYP7-F1
#
_entry.id   AF-A0A812XYP7-F1
#
_cell.length_a   1.000
_cell.length_b   1.000
_cell.length_c   1.000
_cell.angle_alpha   90.00
_cell.angle_beta   90.00
_cell.angle_gamma   90.00
#
_symmetry.space_group_name_H-M   'P 1'
#
loop_
_entity.id
_entity.type
_entity.pdbx_description
1 polymer ?
#
loop_
_entity_poly.entity_id
_entity_poly.type
_entity_poly.pdbx_seq_one_letter_code
_entity_poly.pdbx_strand_id
1 'polypeptide(L)'
;MVDNAFRWAGDKKLLRVNSVHGEEEAFLVLSETFELLDESGQSTDISGTIEAEASADMPSITASDQEILQNMGASASSSGGAAVTVGQSASFKIIFPTVSQNESPVSILANFVEVLGRKIDSCEDQLETLDCSNPRAKALREQMELIMASMKKHYEKLAQKYAEAIHTVPDQSFNDDLLRTYADITKQDVLLGNYVLRAKTAAKRTPSKAGGSGGGKPSSKGKPKAEKKEKKEKKEKAKSKKDKKGKAPKVCWKRQQEDRSFAVYEVRDDDGTDSDDLAYELFVGFEQGAESAKRVTRLAHVANQKLKKHGVHDPALALMAQAGRNKRNECRNLHYLIHRSGKTLPIPVDSAETPVLILSGKIRIQNVNFPILKLSQWARHILDGPLEGALLLGGHRLSEGAEPFRRMFKRFWQRFEQVRPELDIYQEEGVDLGYCIPYGYHGDEGRGKLKRPIMCLRYQPLVSYRGMSHLNSSGCHQNKLTLEPLKPCPREPLKQVRVV
;
A
#
# COMPACT_ATOMS: atom_id res chain seq x y z
N MET A 1 -14.28 27.31 -3.42
CA MET A 1 -13.65 26.52 -4.50
C MET A 1 -14.33 26.74 -5.86
N VAL A 2 -15.65 26.58 -5.95
CA VAL A 2 -16.41 26.77 -7.20
C VAL A 2 -16.19 28.17 -7.79
N ASP A 3 -16.28 29.23 -6.99
CA ASP A 3 -16.09 30.61 -7.49
C ASP A 3 -14.68 30.87 -8.05
N ASN A 4 -13.66 30.23 -7.49
CA ASN A 4 -12.29 30.31 -8.01
C ASN A 4 -12.15 29.56 -9.34
N ALA A 5 -12.87 28.44 -9.51
CA ALA A 5 -12.90 27.70 -10.77
C ALA A 5 -13.62 28.49 -11.88
N PHE A 6 -14.71 29.17 -11.55
CA PHE A 6 -15.42 30.06 -12.49
C PHE A 6 -14.60 31.30 -12.84
N ARG A 7 -13.93 31.92 -11.87
CA ARG A 7 -13.01 33.04 -12.13
C ARG A 7 -11.86 32.62 -13.05
N TRP A 8 -11.22 31.48 -12.77
CA TRP A 8 -10.18 30.92 -13.62
C TRP A 8 -10.68 30.61 -15.05
N ALA A 9 -11.88 30.04 -15.18
CA ALA A 9 -12.48 29.75 -16.48
C ALA A 9 -12.81 31.03 -17.25
N GLY A 10 -13.27 32.08 -16.55
CA GLY A 10 -13.49 33.41 -17.12
C GLY A 10 -12.22 34.02 -17.69
N ASP A 11 -11.13 34.02 -16.92
CA ASP A 11 -9.83 34.55 -17.35
C ASP A 11 -9.28 33.82 -18.58
N LYS A 12 -9.58 32.52 -18.71
CA LYS A 12 -9.17 31.67 -19.85
C LYS A 12 -10.16 31.64 -21.01
N LYS A 13 -11.28 32.38 -20.93
CA LYS A 13 -12.38 32.37 -21.92
C LYS A 13 -12.95 30.97 -22.15
N LEU A 14 -13.06 30.18 -21.08
CA LEU A 14 -13.60 28.83 -21.04
C LEU A 14 -15.03 28.76 -20.45
N LEU A 15 -15.73 29.89 -20.38
CA LEU A 15 -17.15 29.92 -20.00
C LEU A 15 -18.02 29.69 -21.23
N ARG A 16 -19.09 28.91 -21.08
CA ARG A 16 -20.13 28.74 -22.10
C ARG A 16 -21.51 28.89 -21.46
N VAL A 17 -22.50 29.35 -22.22
CA VAL A 17 -23.90 29.33 -21.76
C VAL A 17 -24.54 28.03 -22.24
N ASN A 18 -25.08 27.24 -21.32
CA ASN A 18 -25.75 25.99 -21.68
C ASN A 18 -27.07 26.28 -22.38
N SER A 19 -27.30 25.69 -23.56
CA SER A 19 -28.50 25.92 -24.36
C SER A 19 -29.80 25.38 -23.74
N VAL A 20 -29.70 24.49 -22.74
CA VAL A 20 -30.87 23.85 -22.11
C VAL A 20 -31.43 24.69 -20.98
N HIS A 21 -30.57 25.26 -20.13
CA HIS A 21 -31.00 26.02 -18.94
C HIS A 21 -30.57 27.49 -18.93
N GLY A 22 -29.75 27.94 -19.89
CA GLY A 22 -29.37 29.35 -20.03
C GLY A 22 -28.38 29.87 -18.99
N GLU A 23 -27.85 29.00 -18.12
CA GLU A 23 -26.86 29.38 -17.12
C GLU A 23 -25.42 29.22 -17.65
N GLU A 24 -24.48 30.01 -17.11
CA GLU A 24 -23.07 29.91 -17.43
C GLU A 24 -22.46 28.65 -16.80
N GLU A 25 -21.72 27.88 -17.61
CA GLU A 25 -20.96 26.72 -17.21
C GLU A 25 -19.47 26.94 -17.52
N ALA A 26 -18.61 26.61 -16.57
CA ALA A 26 -17.17 26.56 -16.79
C ALA A 26 -16.77 25.25 -17.50
N PHE A 27 -16.07 25.37 -18.64
CA PHE A 27 -15.45 24.25 -19.34
C PHE A 27 -14.20 23.80 -18.58
N LEU A 28 -14.42 23.02 -17.53
CA LEU A 28 -13.36 22.44 -16.71
C LEU A 28 -12.87 21.16 -17.39
N VAL A 29 -11.59 21.13 -17.74
CA VAL A 29 -10.93 19.89 -18.20
C VAL A 29 -10.79 18.98 -16.97
N LEU A 30 -11.78 18.11 -16.76
CA LEU A 30 -11.84 17.23 -15.58
C LEU A 30 -10.79 16.10 -15.63
N SER A 31 -10.20 15.84 -16.79
CA SER A 31 -9.08 14.90 -16.94
C SER A 31 -8.24 15.20 -18.17
N GLU A 32 -6.97 15.55 -17.98
CA GLU A 32 -5.95 15.41 -19.03
C GLU A 32 -5.48 13.95 -19.04
N THR A 33 -5.68 13.27 -20.17
CA THR A 33 -5.19 11.90 -20.36
C THR A 33 -4.00 11.94 -21.31
N PHE A 34 -2.80 11.64 -20.80
CA PHE A 34 -1.63 11.36 -21.63
C PHE A 34 -1.65 9.87 -21.99
N GLU A 35 -1.89 9.56 -23.26
CA GLU A 35 -1.79 8.19 -23.78
C GLU A 35 -0.31 7.88 -24.08
N LEU A 36 0.26 6.98 -23.29
CA LEU A 36 1.51 6.29 -23.63
C LEU A 36 1.16 5.19 -24.64
N LEU A 37 1.53 5.41 -25.90
CA LEU A 37 1.49 4.38 -26.93
C LEU A 37 2.65 3.39 -26.68
N ASP A 38 2.28 2.15 -26.38
CA ASP A 38 3.07 0.91 -26.29
C ASP A 38 4.57 0.98 -25.92
N GLU A 39 4.88 0.50 -24.70
CA GLU A 39 6.23 0.13 -24.27
C GLU A 39 6.61 -1.27 -24.78
N SER A 40 7.35 -1.34 -25.88
CA SER A 40 8.22 -2.49 -26.16
C SER A 40 9.66 -2.13 -25.77
N GLY A 41 10.22 -2.86 -24.80
CA GLY A 41 11.52 -2.53 -24.22
C GLY A 41 12.68 -2.57 -25.21
N GLN A 42 13.18 -1.40 -25.59
CA GLN A 42 14.59 -1.02 -25.73
C GLN A 42 14.62 0.42 -26.27
N SER A 43 15.37 1.30 -25.59
CA SER A 43 15.56 2.75 -25.80
C SER A 43 14.30 3.62 -25.85
N THR A 44 14.27 4.60 -24.94
CA THR A 44 13.35 5.72 -24.99
C THR A 44 13.89 6.76 -25.98
N ASP A 45 13.33 6.82 -27.19
CA ASP A 45 13.43 8.00 -28.03
C ASP A 45 12.11 8.78 -27.91
N ILE A 46 12.21 9.99 -27.36
CA ILE A 46 11.12 10.94 -27.28
C ILE A 46 11.18 11.76 -28.57
N SER A 47 10.22 11.58 -29.48
CA SER A 47 10.02 12.49 -30.60
C SER A 47 8.64 13.12 -30.52
N GLY A 48 8.58 14.44 -30.39
CA GLY A 48 7.41 15.26 -30.71
C GLY A 48 7.71 16.07 -31.96
N THR A 49 6.82 16.04 -32.95
CA THR A 49 6.88 17.00 -34.07
C THR A 49 6.27 18.32 -33.62
N ILE A 50 7.14 19.27 -33.33
CA ILE A 50 6.84 20.71 -33.37
C ILE A 50 7.55 21.24 -34.62
N GLU A 51 6.82 21.83 -35.54
CA GLU A 51 7.43 22.70 -36.54
C GLU A 51 7.86 23.99 -35.84
N ALA A 52 9.14 24.05 -35.48
CA ALA A 52 9.91 25.26 -35.22
C ALA A 52 11.40 24.92 -35.33
N GLU A 53 12.16 25.84 -35.91
CA GLU A 53 13.51 25.65 -36.43
C GLU A 53 14.56 25.19 -35.40
N ALA A 54 15.57 24.51 -35.93
CA ALA A 54 16.61 23.77 -35.26
C ALA A 54 17.45 24.57 -34.24
N SER A 55 17.76 23.93 -33.11
CA SER A 55 19.15 23.84 -32.61
C SER A 55 19.27 22.67 -31.63
N ALA A 56 20.36 21.92 -31.77
CA ALA A 56 20.67 20.69 -31.06
C ALA A 56 21.19 20.96 -29.65
N ASP A 57 20.80 20.14 -28.66
CA ASP A 57 21.73 19.53 -27.70
C ASP A 57 21.02 18.57 -26.73
N MET A 58 21.57 17.36 -26.60
CA MET A 58 21.17 16.32 -25.65
C MET A 58 22.36 16.05 -24.70
N PRO A 59 22.18 15.97 -23.37
CA PRO A 59 23.29 15.97 -22.42
C PRO A 59 24.01 14.61 -22.27
N SER A 60 25.31 14.70 -22.00
CA SER A 60 26.28 13.61 -21.85
C SER A 60 26.19 12.88 -20.49
N ILE A 61 26.64 11.61 -20.46
CA ILE A 61 26.61 10.68 -19.32
C ILE A 61 27.60 11.02 -18.17
N THR A 62 28.26 12.18 -18.26
CA THR A 62 29.23 12.73 -17.29
C THR A 62 28.68 13.94 -16.52
N ALA A 63 27.36 14.12 -16.52
CA ALA A 63 26.69 15.26 -15.90
C ALA A 63 27.08 15.44 -14.42
N SER A 64 27.26 16.70 -14.02
CA SER A 64 27.70 17.09 -12.68
C SER A 64 26.58 16.92 -11.64
N ASP A 65 26.92 16.82 -10.35
CA ASP A 65 25.95 16.68 -9.26
C ASP A 65 24.91 17.83 -9.22
N GLN A 66 25.24 18.98 -9.80
CA GLN A 66 24.36 20.15 -9.88
C GLN A 66 23.22 19.97 -10.91
N GLU A 67 23.47 19.25 -12.02
CA GLU A 67 22.48 18.97 -13.07
C GLU A 67 21.47 17.90 -12.65
N ILE A 68 21.90 16.94 -11.82
CA ILE A 68 21.02 15.91 -11.26
C ILE A 68 20.02 16.54 -10.26
N LEU A 69 20.46 17.54 -9.51
CA LEU A 69 19.63 18.21 -8.50
C LEU A 69 18.59 19.16 -9.10
N GLN A 70 18.86 19.79 -10.25
CA GLN A 70 17.90 20.67 -10.91
C GLN A 70 16.69 19.91 -11.49
N ASN A 71 16.84 18.62 -11.83
CA ASN A 71 15.76 17.80 -12.37
C ASN A 71 14.82 17.18 -11.32
N MET A 72 15.09 17.33 -10.03
CA MET A 72 14.26 16.78 -8.95
C MET A 72 13.28 17.79 -8.33
N GLY A 73 13.23 19.03 -8.83
CA GLY A 73 12.49 20.14 -8.20
C GLY A 73 10.97 20.17 -8.36
N ALA A 74 10.34 19.19 -9.02
CA ALA A 74 8.90 19.23 -9.28
C ALA A 74 8.24 17.85 -9.12
N SER A 75 8.01 17.43 -7.86
CA SER A 75 6.89 16.57 -7.42
C SER A 75 7.15 16.03 -6.02
N ALA A 76 6.58 16.66 -5.00
CA ALA A 76 6.49 16.07 -3.67
C ALA A 76 5.23 16.57 -2.95
N SER A 77 4.14 15.82 -3.05
CA SER A 77 3.08 15.83 -2.04
C SER A 77 2.46 14.45 -1.90
N SER A 78 2.20 14.10 -0.63
CA SER A 78 1.48 12.93 -0.10
C SER A 78 2.20 11.58 -0.02
N SER A 79 2.66 11.25 1.19
CA SER A 79 2.31 9.97 1.84
C SER A 79 2.67 10.05 3.33
N GLY A 80 1.66 10.11 4.18
CA GLY A 80 1.78 9.89 5.62
C GLY A 80 1.59 8.41 5.96
N GLY A 81 2.36 7.93 6.94
CA GLY A 81 2.21 6.58 7.50
C GLY A 81 3.51 6.08 8.13
N ALA A 82 3.71 6.37 9.43
CA ALA A 82 4.75 5.75 10.24
C ALA A 82 4.28 4.39 10.78
N ALA A 83 5.17 3.39 10.77
CA ALA A 83 4.94 2.10 11.42
C ALA A 83 6.18 1.63 12.19
N VAL A 84 5.94 1.18 13.43
CA VAL A 84 6.87 0.47 14.31
C VAL A 84 7.01 -0.99 13.88
N THR A 85 8.20 -1.52 14.08
CA THR A 85 8.76 -2.80 13.66
C THR A 85 8.37 -3.99 14.57
N VAL A 86 7.95 -5.11 13.96
CA VAL A 86 8.09 -6.46 14.51
C VAL A 86 8.53 -7.44 13.41
N GLY A 87 9.74 -8.00 13.59
CA GLY A 87 10.11 -9.39 13.31
C GLY A 87 9.86 -9.99 11.92
N GLN A 88 10.62 -9.57 10.91
CA GLN A 88 10.96 -10.39 9.73
C GLN A 88 12.43 -10.19 9.42
N SER A 89 13.07 -11.10 8.67
CA SER A 89 14.37 -10.86 8.02
C SER A 89 14.21 -9.76 6.96
N ALA A 90 13.95 -8.55 7.47
CA ALA A 90 13.62 -7.36 6.73
C ALA A 90 14.94 -6.69 6.37
N SER A 91 15.07 -6.30 5.11
CA SER A 91 15.92 -5.17 4.79
C SER A 91 15.39 -3.98 5.60
N PHE A 92 16.00 -3.68 6.75
CA PHE A 92 15.65 -2.54 7.58
C PHE A 92 15.87 -1.28 6.74
N LYS A 93 14.78 -0.75 6.17
CA LYS A 93 14.81 0.55 5.49
C LYS A 93 14.69 1.60 6.59
N ILE A 94 15.82 2.17 6.97
CA ILE A 94 15.87 3.31 7.89
C ILE A 94 15.33 4.53 7.12
N ILE A 95 14.25 5.14 7.61
CA ILE A 95 13.57 6.29 6.97
C ILE A 95 13.62 7.47 7.94
N PHE A 96 13.95 8.66 7.44
CA PHE A 96 13.92 9.89 8.24
C PHE A 96 12.49 10.25 8.66
N PRO A 97 12.27 10.68 9.90
CA PRO A 97 10.98 11.24 10.31
C PRO A 97 10.59 12.45 9.45
N THR A 98 9.32 12.55 9.08
CA THR A 98 8.78 13.72 8.37
C THR A 98 8.18 14.69 9.37
N VAL A 99 8.53 15.98 9.28
CA VAL A 99 7.86 17.05 10.04
C VAL A 99 6.42 17.15 9.54
N SER A 100 5.43 16.83 10.38
CA SER A 100 4.02 17.09 10.04
C SER A 100 3.71 18.59 10.19
N GLN A 101 2.70 19.10 9.47
CA GLN A 101 2.38 20.54 9.39
C GLN A 101 2.13 21.22 10.76
N ASN A 102 1.89 20.46 11.82
CA ASN A 102 1.57 20.98 13.16
C ASN A 102 2.58 20.57 14.24
N GLU A 103 3.66 19.88 13.88
CA GLU A 103 4.67 19.45 14.85
C GLU A 103 5.85 20.43 14.87
N SER A 104 6.27 20.83 16.07
CA SER A 104 7.47 21.63 16.26
C SER A 104 8.69 20.84 15.75
N PRO A 105 9.60 21.43 14.95
CA PRO A 105 10.82 20.77 14.47
C PRO A 105 11.68 20.18 15.61
N VAL A 106 11.61 20.77 16.80
CA VAL A 106 12.32 20.32 18.01
C VAL A 106 11.77 18.99 18.54
N SER A 107 10.45 18.76 18.41
CA SER A 107 9.80 17.55 18.92
C SER A 107 10.30 16.27 18.25
N ILE A 108 10.78 16.37 17.01
CA ILE A 108 11.33 15.23 16.26
C ILE A 108 12.87 15.15 16.30
N LEU A 109 13.55 16.11 16.93
CA LEU A 109 15.01 16.25 16.88
C LEU A 109 15.75 15.03 17.42
N ALA A 110 15.33 14.51 18.58
CA ALA A 110 15.93 13.31 19.18
C ALA A 110 15.86 12.11 18.23
N ASN A 111 14.69 11.87 17.64
CA ASN A 111 14.47 10.78 16.68
C ASN A 111 15.30 10.98 15.41
N PHE A 112 15.42 12.23 14.94
CA PHE A 112 16.18 12.55 13.74
C PHE A 112 17.69 12.31 13.92
N VAL A 113 18.24 12.70 15.07
CA VAL A 113 19.65 12.42 15.45
C VAL A 113 19.90 10.92 15.51
N GLU A 114 19.02 10.16 16.18
CA GLU A 114 19.16 8.70 16.29
C GLU A 114 19.13 8.01 14.92
N VAL A 115 18.17 8.40 14.07
CA VAL A 115 18.03 7.85 12.71
C VAL A 115 19.25 8.18 11.85
N LEU A 116 19.77 9.40 11.94
CA LEU A 116 20.98 9.81 11.22
C LEU A 116 22.20 8.99 11.65
N GLY A 117 22.40 8.79 12.96
CA GLY A 117 23.50 7.98 13.50
C GLY A 117 23.47 6.55 12.94
N ARG A 118 22.32 5.87 13.04
CA ARG A 118 22.17 4.50 12.49
C ARG A 118 22.42 4.41 10.99
N LYS A 119 22.11 5.47 10.22
CA LYS A 119 22.40 5.51 8.78
C LYS A 119 23.89 5.66 8.50
N ILE A 120 24.59 6.48 9.28
CA ILE A 120 26.04 6.64 9.18
C ILE A 120 26.71 5.28 9.42
N ASP A 121 26.39 4.63 10.55
CA ASP A 121 26.93 3.29 10.89
C ASP A 121 26.66 2.27 9.79
N SER A 122 25.41 2.20 9.30
CA SER A 122 25.05 1.26 8.23
C SER A 122 25.76 1.53 6.91
N CYS A 123 26.21 2.77 6.65
CA CYS A 123 26.95 3.10 5.44
C CYS A 123 28.44 2.82 5.60
N GLU A 124 29.00 2.96 6.80
CA GLU A 124 30.36 2.51 7.11
C GLU A 124 30.51 1.00 6.86
N ASP A 125 29.59 0.19 7.37
CA ASP A 125 29.56 -1.27 7.12
C ASP A 125 29.56 -1.60 5.61
N GLN A 126 28.83 -0.80 4.82
CA GLN A 126 28.75 -1.00 3.37
C GLN A 126 30.02 -0.57 2.65
N LEU A 127 30.71 0.46 3.15
CA LEU A 127 32.01 0.88 2.61
C LEU A 127 33.10 -0.15 2.89
N GLU A 128 33.08 -0.79 4.06
CA GLU A 128 33.99 -1.89 4.38
C GLU A 128 33.78 -3.11 3.47
N THR A 129 32.54 -3.35 3.04
CA THR A 129 32.19 -4.46 2.15
C THR A 129 32.58 -4.20 0.69
N LEU A 130 32.83 -2.95 0.28
CA LEU A 130 33.14 -2.60 -1.10
C LEU A 130 34.60 -2.94 -1.46
N ASP A 131 34.76 -3.96 -2.30
CA ASP A 131 36.07 -4.35 -2.84
C ASP A 131 36.70 -3.24 -3.69
N CYS A 132 37.82 -2.71 -3.23
CA CYS A 132 38.57 -1.64 -3.88
C CYS A 132 39.41 -2.10 -5.08
N SER A 133 39.44 -3.41 -5.37
CA SER A 133 40.14 -3.95 -6.54
C SER A 133 39.53 -3.48 -7.87
N ASN A 134 38.24 -3.15 -7.89
CA ASN A 134 37.54 -2.66 -9.07
C ASN A 134 37.58 -1.12 -9.13
N PRO A 135 38.14 -0.50 -10.20
CA PRO A 135 38.20 0.96 -10.33
C PRO A 135 36.84 1.66 -10.20
N ARG A 136 35.76 1.00 -10.65
CA ARG A 136 34.39 1.52 -10.53
C ARG A 136 33.89 1.46 -9.08
N ALA A 137 34.22 0.41 -8.35
CA ALA A 137 33.87 0.29 -6.93
C ALA A 137 34.66 1.30 -6.09
N LYS A 138 35.93 1.54 -6.44
CA LYS A 138 36.75 2.59 -5.82
C LYS A 138 36.16 3.98 -6.00
N ALA A 139 35.77 4.36 -7.23
CA ALA A 139 35.12 5.64 -7.48
C ALA A 139 33.78 5.79 -6.72
N LEU A 140 32.98 4.72 -6.64
CA LEU A 140 31.74 4.74 -5.84
C LEU A 140 32.03 4.91 -4.34
N ARG A 141 33.08 4.26 -3.83
CA ARG A 141 33.51 4.38 -2.44
C ARG A 141 33.93 5.82 -2.11
N GLU A 142 34.75 6.45 -2.95
CA GLU A 142 35.19 7.84 -2.77
C GLU A 142 33.99 8.82 -2.72
N GLN A 143 32.99 8.62 -3.58
CA GLN A 143 31.76 9.43 -3.57
C GLN A 143 30.91 9.20 -2.31
N MET A 144 30.78 7.94 -1.86
CA MET A 144 30.08 7.63 -0.62
C MET A 144 30.80 8.20 0.62
N GLU A 145 32.15 8.18 0.63
CA GLU A 145 32.96 8.78 1.71
C GLU A 145 32.75 10.31 1.79
N LEU A 146 32.67 11.00 0.65
CA LEU A 146 32.39 12.43 0.60
C LEU A 146 31.01 12.78 1.19
N ILE A 147 29.97 12.04 0.80
CA ILE A 147 28.60 12.23 1.32
C ILE A 147 28.56 11.89 2.82
N MET A 148 29.23 10.83 3.23
CA MET A 148 29.30 10.41 4.63
C MET A 148 30.01 11.45 5.51
N ALA A 149 31.09 12.07 5.03
CA ALA A 149 31.74 13.17 5.73
C ALA A 149 30.78 14.36 5.95
N SER A 150 29.97 14.69 4.93
CA SER A 150 28.92 15.71 5.07
C SER A 150 27.85 15.30 6.09
N MET A 151 27.42 14.04 6.10
CA MET A 151 26.42 13.55 7.05
C MET A 151 26.93 13.54 8.48
N LYS A 152 28.20 13.18 8.72
CA LYS A 152 28.85 13.27 10.05
C LYS A 152 28.90 14.71 10.57
N LYS A 153 29.26 15.67 9.71
CA LYS A 153 29.21 17.10 10.05
C LYS A 153 27.80 17.56 10.43
N HIS A 154 26.78 17.09 9.72
CA HIS A 154 25.39 17.39 10.06
C HIS A 154 24.94 16.72 11.37
N TYR A 155 25.42 15.50 11.64
CA TYR A 155 25.15 14.81 12.90
C TYR A 155 25.70 15.59 14.10
N GLU A 156 26.94 16.07 14.02
CA GLU A 156 27.54 16.95 15.04
C GLU A 156 26.73 18.24 15.21
N LYS A 157 26.34 18.91 14.11
CA LYS A 157 25.50 20.12 14.15
C LYS A 157 24.14 19.85 14.83
N LEU A 158 23.50 18.74 14.52
CA LEU A 158 22.22 18.37 15.15
C LEU A 158 22.39 17.98 16.62
N ALA A 159 23.45 17.27 16.98
CA ALA A 159 23.74 16.93 18.37
C ALA A 159 23.98 18.19 19.21
N GLN A 160 24.68 19.18 18.65
CA GLN A 160 24.85 20.48 19.29
C GLN A 160 23.51 21.22 19.45
N LYS A 161 22.69 21.29 18.40
CA LYS A 161 21.34 21.88 18.47
C LYS A 161 20.44 21.16 19.49
N TYR A 162 20.58 19.85 19.60
CA TYR A 162 19.83 19.06 20.59
C TYR A 162 20.23 19.44 22.01
N ALA A 163 21.52 19.63 22.28
CA ALA A 163 22.01 20.14 23.56
C ALA A 163 21.54 21.58 23.83
N GLU A 164 21.59 22.46 22.82
CA GLU A 164 21.10 23.84 22.93
C GLU A 164 19.61 23.89 23.28
N ALA A 165 18.77 23.10 22.60
CA ALA A 165 17.33 23.04 22.84
C ALA A 165 16.93 22.53 24.25
N ILE A 166 17.84 21.84 24.96
CA ILE A 166 17.62 21.45 26.35
C ILE A 166 17.81 22.65 27.30
N HIS A 167 18.71 23.57 26.96
CA HIS A 167 19.10 24.68 27.83
C HIS A 167 18.42 26.00 27.48
N THR A 168 17.93 26.16 26.24
CA THR A 168 17.29 27.40 25.77
C THR A 168 15.91 27.12 25.19
N VAL A 169 14.98 28.05 25.41
CA VAL A 169 13.66 27.97 24.79
C VAL A 169 13.82 28.25 23.29
N PRO A 170 13.43 27.31 22.40
CA PRO A 170 13.61 27.47 20.96
C PRO A 170 12.80 28.65 20.42
N ASP A 171 13.47 29.60 19.78
CA ASP A 171 12.83 30.68 19.05
C ASP A 171 12.57 30.29 17.58
N GLN A 172 11.94 31.19 16.82
CA GLN A 172 11.63 30.93 15.40
C GLN A 172 12.91 30.76 14.57
N SER A 173 13.96 31.54 14.86
CA SER A 173 15.25 31.46 14.16
C SER A 173 15.91 30.09 14.34
N PHE A 174 15.86 29.54 15.56
CA PHE A 174 16.33 28.20 15.86
C PHE A 174 15.58 27.14 15.06
N ASN A 175 14.25 27.24 15.01
CA ASN A 175 13.38 26.33 14.25
C ASN A 175 13.67 26.39 12.75
N ASP A 176 13.88 27.57 12.18
CA ASP A 176 14.17 27.76 10.76
C ASP A 176 15.54 27.16 10.38
N ASP A 177 16.60 27.41 11.18
CA ASP A 177 17.91 26.79 10.93
C ASP A 177 17.89 25.27 11.19
N LEU A 178 17.03 24.79 12.09
CA LEU A 178 16.83 23.36 12.30
C LEU A 178 16.15 22.70 11.09
N LEU A 179 15.07 23.29 10.56
CA LEU A 179 14.39 22.83 9.34
C LEU A 179 15.32 22.83 8.13
N ARG A 180 16.16 23.88 7.98
CA ARG A 180 17.18 23.93 6.94
C ARG A 180 18.17 22.77 7.06
N THR A 181 18.61 22.47 8.29
CA THR A 181 19.50 21.34 8.55
C THR A 181 18.85 19.99 8.22
N TYR A 182 17.55 19.81 8.54
CA TYR A 182 16.81 18.59 8.15
C TYR A 182 16.69 18.43 6.62
N ALA A 183 16.43 19.53 5.90
CA ALA A 183 16.35 19.51 4.45
C ALA A 183 17.69 19.11 3.81
N ASP A 184 18.81 19.68 4.28
CA ASP A 184 20.15 19.34 3.82
C ASP A 184 20.49 17.86 4.06
N ILE A 185 20.17 17.33 5.25
CA ILE A 185 20.38 15.91 5.56
C ILE A 185 19.54 15.00 4.67
N THR A 186 18.27 15.35 4.45
CA THR A 186 17.36 14.57 3.60
C THR A 186 17.87 14.53 2.16
N LYS A 187 18.42 15.63 1.66
CA LYS A 187 19.08 15.69 0.35
C LYS A 187 20.27 14.74 0.27
N GLN A 188 21.15 14.76 1.28
CA GLN A 188 22.30 13.85 1.35
C GLN A 188 21.87 12.37 1.43
N ASP A 189 20.80 12.08 2.17
CA ASP A 189 20.26 10.72 2.28
C ASP A 189 19.77 10.15 0.96
N VAL A 190 19.08 10.97 0.16
CA VAL A 190 18.61 10.57 -1.18
C VAL A 190 19.81 10.27 -2.09
N LEU A 191 20.83 11.13 -2.07
CA LEU A 191 22.07 10.90 -2.83
C LEU A 191 22.76 9.61 -2.38
N LEU A 192 22.93 9.42 -1.07
CA LEU A 192 23.56 8.22 -0.51
C LEU A 192 22.78 6.95 -0.89
N GLY A 193 21.45 6.97 -0.78
CA GLY A 193 20.59 5.86 -1.18
C GLY A 193 20.80 5.44 -2.64
N ASN A 194 21.00 6.39 -3.55
CA ASN A 194 21.31 6.13 -4.96
C ASN A 194 22.68 5.46 -5.13
N TYR A 195 23.71 5.93 -4.41
CA TYR A 195 25.05 5.33 -4.45
C TYR A 195 25.07 3.93 -3.85
N VAL A 196 24.37 3.69 -2.74
CA VAL A 196 24.21 2.36 -2.12
C VAL A 196 23.56 1.36 -3.08
N LEU A 197 22.54 1.77 -3.82
CA LEU A 197 21.91 0.91 -4.83
C LEU A 197 22.89 0.56 -5.97
N ARG A 198 23.66 1.54 -6.45
CA ARG A 198 24.70 1.33 -7.47
C ARG A 198 25.79 0.37 -6.96
N ALA A 199 26.25 0.56 -5.74
CA ALA A 199 27.23 -0.30 -5.06
C ALA A 199 26.76 -1.77 -5.00
N LYS A 200 25.51 -2.02 -4.59
CA LYS A 200 24.91 -3.37 -4.56
C LYS A 200 24.86 -4.04 -5.93
N THR A 201 24.64 -3.28 -7.01
CA THR A 201 24.65 -3.84 -8.37
C THR A 201 26.06 -4.14 -8.88
N ALA A 202 27.06 -3.35 -8.45
CA ALA A 202 28.46 -3.60 -8.80
C ALA A 202 28.98 -4.88 -8.14
N ALA A 203 28.67 -5.11 -6.85
CA ALA A 203 29.10 -6.28 -6.10
C ALA A 203 28.58 -7.62 -6.67
N LYS A 204 27.39 -7.62 -7.30
CA LYS A 204 26.80 -8.84 -7.89
C LYS A 204 27.43 -9.27 -9.22
N ARG A 205 28.24 -8.42 -9.86
CA ARG A 205 28.78 -8.67 -11.21
C ARG A 205 30.17 -9.30 -11.21
N THR A 206 30.78 -9.52 -10.06
CA THR A 206 32.08 -10.20 -9.99
C THR A 206 31.88 -11.67 -10.42
N PRO A 207 32.42 -12.09 -11.57
CA PRO A 207 32.17 -13.42 -12.11
C PRO A 207 32.74 -14.44 -11.12
N SER A 208 31.86 -15.25 -10.55
CA SER A 208 32.26 -16.42 -9.76
C SER A 208 33.15 -17.27 -10.66
N LYS A 209 34.44 -17.31 -10.31
CA LYS A 209 35.51 -18.06 -10.97
C LYS A 209 34.94 -19.36 -11.54
N ALA A 210 34.93 -19.46 -12.87
CA ALA A 210 34.44 -20.63 -13.58
C ALA A 210 35.20 -21.87 -13.07
N GLY A 211 34.51 -22.67 -12.25
CA GLY A 211 34.97 -23.99 -11.86
C GLY A 211 35.01 -24.84 -13.13
N GLY A 212 36.22 -25.12 -13.61
CA GLY A 212 36.43 -26.04 -14.71
C GLY A 212 35.92 -27.42 -14.34
N SER A 213 34.91 -27.88 -15.07
CA SER A 213 34.67 -29.32 -15.25
C SER A 213 34.75 -29.61 -16.74
N GLY A 214 35.92 -30.10 -17.16
CA GLY A 214 36.13 -30.65 -18.48
C GLY A 214 35.31 -31.93 -18.62
N GLY A 215 34.44 -31.95 -19.62
CA GLY A 215 33.66 -33.13 -20.02
C GLY A 215 33.30 -33.00 -21.49
N GLY A 216 34.26 -33.31 -22.36
CA GLY A 216 34.08 -33.29 -23.80
C GLY A 216 33.17 -34.42 -24.29
N LYS A 217 32.34 -34.11 -25.29
CA LYS A 217 31.91 -35.07 -26.31
C LYS A 217 31.73 -34.37 -27.67
N PRO A 218 31.98 -35.07 -28.79
CA PRO A 218 32.45 -34.47 -30.03
C PRO A 218 31.32 -34.10 -30.98
N SER A 219 31.62 -33.08 -31.79
CA SER A 219 30.84 -32.60 -32.92
C SER A 219 30.85 -33.60 -34.08
N SER A 220 29.66 -33.89 -34.60
CA SER A 220 29.48 -34.57 -35.88
C SER A 220 29.44 -33.55 -37.02
N LYS A 221 30.33 -33.79 -37.99
CA LYS A 221 30.55 -33.14 -39.28
C LYS A 221 29.31 -33.03 -40.19
N GLY A 222 29.35 -31.98 -41.02
CA GLY A 222 28.94 -31.97 -42.44
C GLY A 222 27.56 -31.40 -42.71
N LYS A 223 27.30 -30.61 -43.75
CA LYS A 223 28.05 -30.17 -44.93
C LYS A 223 27.30 -28.95 -45.52
N PRO A 224 27.89 -28.20 -46.47
CA PRO A 224 27.44 -26.88 -46.92
C PRO A 224 26.55 -26.93 -48.16
N LYS A 225 25.75 -25.88 -48.41
CA LYS A 225 25.52 -25.40 -49.78
C LYS A 225 24.97 -23.97 -49.81
N ALA A 226 25.57 -23.22 -50.72
CA ALA A 226 25.31 -21.84 -51.04
C ALA A 226 24.02 -21.64 -51.86
N GLU A 227 23.75 -20.35 -52.07
CA GLU A 227 23.14 -19.73 -53.24
C GLU A 227 21.65 -19.33 -53.24
N LYS A 228 21.50 -18.00 -53.45
CA LYS A 228 20.57 -17.31 -54.37
C LYS A 228 19.16 -16.97 -53.90
N LYS A 229 19.08 -15.77 -53.31
CA LYS A 229 18.41 -14.56 -53.84
C LYS A 229 17.36 -14.74 -54.96
N GLU A 230 16.18 -14.14 -54.69
CA GLU A 230 15.36 -13.29 -55.58
C GLU A 230 13.99 -13.79 -56.09
N LYS A 231 13.06 -12.81 -56.14
CA LYS A 231 11.69 -12.73 -56.71
C LYS A 231 10.53 -13.28 -55.88
N LYS A 232 9.63 -12.45 -55.32
CA LYS A 232 8.77 -11.36 -55.84
C LYS A 232 7.48 -11.87 -56.53
N GLU A 233 6.37 -11.63 -55.81
CA GLU A 233 4.99 -11.33 -56.22
C GLU A 233 4.12 -12.30 -57.03
N LYS A 234 2.86 -12.35 -56.57
CA LYS A 234 1.59 -12.64 -57.28
C LYS A 234 1.38 -14.11 -57.67
N LYS A 235 0.20 -14.73 -57.57
CA LYS A 235 -1.19 -14.22 -57.52
C LYS A 235 -2.11 -15.38 -57.07
N GLU A 236 -3.16 -14.99 -56.35
CA GLU A 236 -4.54 -15.50 -56.30
C GLU A 236 -4.93 -16.95 -56.69
N LYS A 237 -5.81 -17.49 -55.83
CA LYS A 237 -7.04 -18.27 -56.11
C LYS A 237 -6.91 -19.72 -56.62
N ALA A 238 -7.26 -20.68 -55.75
CA ALA A 238 -8.29 -21.68 -56.05
C ALA A 238 -8.85 -22.33 -54.77
N LYS A 239 -10.17 -22.27 -54.63
CA LYS A 239 -11.00 -23.06 -53.71
C LYS A 239 -10.85 -24.55 -54.05
N SER A 240 -10.81 -25.43 -53.05
CA SER A 240 -11.79 -26.55 -52.96
C SER A 240 -11.67 -27.34 -51.66
N LYS A 241 -12.84 -27.47 -51.00
CA LYS A 241 -13.37 -28.62 -50.27
C LYS A 241 -12.38 -29.63 -49.67
N LYS A 242 -12.36 -29.75 -48.34
CA LYS A 242 -12.54 -31.07 -47.70
C LYS A 242 -13.12 -30.98 -46.30
N ASP A 243 -13.97 -31.96 -46.05
CA ASP A 243 -14.94 -32.13 -44.99
C ASP A 243 -14.41 -32.31 -43.55
N LYS A 244 -15.33 -32.01 -42.62
CA LYS A 244 -15.67 -32.77 -41.39
C LYS A 244 -14.51 -33.38 -40.60
N LYS A 245 -14.25 -32.81 -39.42
CA LYS A 245 -14.39 -33.56 -38.16
C LYS A 245 -14.48 -32.61 -36.97
N GLY A 246 -15.66 -32.54 -36.38
CA GLY A 246 -15.87 -31.93 -35.07
C GLY A 246 -15.15 -32.73 -33.99
N LYS A 247 -14.46 -32.03 -33.11
CA LYS A 247 -14.10 -32.50 -31.77
C LYS A 247 -14.35 -31.35 -30.81
N ALA A 248 -15.49 -31.40 -30.13
CA ALA A 248 -15.74 -30.63 -28.93
C ALA A 248 -14.88 -31.21 -27.79
N PRO A 249 -14.14 -30.40 -27.01
CA PRO A 249 -13.62 -30.87 -25.74
C PRO A 249 -14.77 -30.86 -24.70
N LYS A 250 -15.31 -32.04 -24.42
CA LYS A 250 -16.07 -32.31 -23.18
C LYS A 250 -15.12 -32.10 -21.99
N VAL A 251 -15.14 -30.92 -21.38
CA VAL A 251 -14.58 -30.73 -20.04
C VAL A 251 -15.70 -31.01 -19.05
N CYS A 252 -15.85 -32.29 -18.72
CA CYS A 252 -16.70 -32.78 -17.66
C CYS A 252 -15.98 -32.55 -16.32
N TRP A 253 -16.27 -31.46 -15.64
CA TRP A 253 -15.94 -31.33 -14.21
C TRP A 253 -16.94 -32.17 -13.43
N LYS A 254 -16.62 -33.44 -13.20
CA LYS A 254 -17.29 -34.25 -12.18
C LYS A 254 -17.00 -33.59 -10.83
N ARG A 255 -18.01 -32.96 -10.26
CA ARG A 255 -18.06 -32.48 -8.88
C ARG A 255 -18.21 -33.72 -7.99
N GLN A 256 -17.09 -34.30 -7.55
CA GLN A 256 -17.08 -35.22 -6.42
C GLN A 256 -17.32 -34.39 -5.15
N GLN A 257 -18.57 -34.34 -4.70
CA GLN A 257 -18.88 -34.20 -3.28
C GLN A 257 -18.50 -35.53 -2.64
N GLU A 258 -17.28 -35.63 -2.12
CA GLU A 258 -16.94 -36.64 -1.14
C GLU A 258 -16.97 -35.96 0.23
N ASP A 259 -17.89 -36.44 1.07
CA ASP A 259 -17.93 -36.23 2.51
C ASP A 259 -16.54 -36.53 3.09
N ARG A 260 -15.79 -35.47 3.38
CA ARG A 260 -14.68 -35.54 4.32
C ARG A 260 -15.17 -35.08 5.68
N SER A 261 -15.69 -36.05 6.41
CA SER A 261 -15.77 -36.01 7.87
C SER A 261 -14.44 -35.53 8.42
N PHE A 262 -14.52 -34.45 9.19
CA PHE A 262 -13.42 -33.75 9.82
C PHE A 262 -12.71 -34.71 10.80
N ALA A 263 -11.58 -35.29 10.38
CA ALA A 263 -10.73 -36.06 11.27
C ALA A 263 -10.15 -35.08 12.31
N VAL A 264 -10.61 -35.24 13.55
CA VAL A 264 -10.02 -34.62 14.74
C VAL A 264 -8.55 -35.00 14.78
N TYR A 265 -7.68 -34.01 14.65
CA TYR A 265 -6.27 -34.19 14.97
C TYR A 265 -6.18 -34.37 16.49
N GLU A 266 -6.10 -35.62 16.94
CA GLU A 266 -5.59 -35.92 18.27
C GLU A 266 -4.13 -35.45 18.32
N VAL A 267 -3.89 -34.42 19.14
CA VAL A 267 -2.56 -34.03 19.57
C VAL A 267 -2.07 -35.17 20.46
N ARG A 268 -1.10 -35.93 19.97
CA ARG A 268 -0.30 -36.81 20.83
C ARG A 268 0.58 -35.91 21.69
N ASP A 269 0.27 -35.88 22.99
CA ASP A 269 1.20 -35.44 24.02
C ASP A 269 2.35 -36.44 24.02
N ASP A 270 3.48 -36.03 23.41
CA ASP A 270 4.74 -36.77 23.45
C ASP A 270 5.49 -36.34 24.71
N ASP A 271 5.91 -37.35 25.46
CA ASP A 271 6.25 -37.32 26.87
C ASP A 271 7.37 -36.34 27.23
N GLY A 272 7.18 -35.66 28.36
CA GLY A 272 8.12 -34.73 28.94
C GLY A 272 9.27 -35.42 29.65
N THR A 273 10.49 -34.96 29.36
CA THR A 273 11.65 -35.11 30.26
C THR A 273 12.66 -33.96 30.24
N ASP A 274 12.48 -32.90 29.41
CA ASP A 274 13.52 -31.86 29.24
C ASP A 274 13.18 -30.50 29.89
N SER A 275 12.08 -30.38 30.62
CA SER A 275 11.63 -29.10 31.21
C SER A 275 12.15 -28.82 32.62
N ASP A 276 12.60 -29.83 33.37
CA ASP A 276 12.96 -29.70 34.78
C ASP A 276 14.43 -29.28 35.01
N ASP A 277 15.30 -29.51 34.02
CA ASP A 277 16.72 -29.12 34.10
C ASP A 277 16.92 -27.59 34.05
N LEU A 278 16.00 -26.86 33.41
CA LEU A 278 16.11 -25.41 33.23
C LEU A 278 15.76 -24.64 34.51
N ALA A 279 14.86 -25.18 35.32
CA ALA A 279 14.50 -24.61 36.63
C ALA A 279 15.62 -24.85 37.65
N TYR A 280 16.27 -26.02 37.61
CA TYR A 280 17.38 -26.37 38.48
C TYR A 280 18.65 -25.53 38.15
N GLU A 281 18.96 -25.29 36.87
CA GLU A 281 20.04 -24.38 36.47
C GLU A 281 19.78 -22.92 36.88
N LEU A 282 18.51 -22.48 36.93
CA LEU A 282 18.17 -21.13 37.37
C LEU A 282 18.43 -20.92 38.86
N PHE A 283 18.20 -21.96 39.67
CA PHE A 283 18.39 -21.93 41.12
C PHE A 283 19.86 -22.00 41.53
N VAL A 284 20.68 -22.82 40.86
CA VAL A 284 22.11 -22.97 41.16
C VAL A 284 22.92 -21.72 40.75
N GLY A 285 22.43 -20.93 39.80
CA GLY A 285 23.11 -19.72 39.33
C GLY A 285 23.11 -18.54 40.31
N PHE A 286 22.22 -18.49 41.31
CA PHE A 286 22.09 -17.31 42.19
C PHE A 286 23.25 -17.15 43.19
N GLU A 287 24.02 -18.20 43.49
CA GLU A 287 25.15 -18.15 44.44
C GLU A 287 26.45 -17.55 43.87
N GLN A 288 26.57 -17.34 42.54
CA GLN A 288 27.85 -17.01 41.89
C GLN A 288 27.93 -15.61 41.24
N GLY A 289 27.44 -14.57 41.92
CA GLY A 289 27.77 -13.16 41.61
C GLY A 289 27.53 -12.70 40.16
N ALA A 290 28.23 -11.65 39.71
CA ALA A 290 27.93 -10.91 38.46
C ALA A 290 27.86 -11.73 37.14
N GLU A 291 28.44 -12.93 37.10
CA GLU A 291 28.31 -13.86 35.96
C GLU A 291 26.91 -14.50 35.89
N SER A 292 26.22 -14.61 37.02
CA SER A 292 24.82 -15.02 37.13
C SER A 292 23.88 -14.10 36.36
N ALA A 293 24.06 -12.78 36.45
CA ALA A 293 23.22 -11.80 35.76
C ALA A 293 23.31 -11.91 34.23
N LYS A 294 24.51 -12.16 33.69
CA LYS A 294 24.70 -12.39 32.24
C LYS A 294 24.09 -13.72 31.80
N ARG A 295 24.08 -14.73 32.67
CA ARG A 295 23.48 -16.04 32.39
C ARG A 295 21.95 -15.97 32.44
N VAL A 296 21.37 -15.28 33.42
CA VAL A 296 19.93 -15.00 33.51
C VAL A 296 19.44 -14.20 32.30
N THR A 297 20.19 -13.18 31.86
CA THR A 297 19.85 -12.41 30.65
C THR A 297 19.86 -13.30 29.38
N ARG A 298 20.83 -14.23 29.27
CA ARG A 298 20.87 -15.21 28.16
C ARG A 298 19.69 -16.19 28.21
N LEU A 299 19.37 -16.73 29.38
CA LEU A 299 18.21 -17.62 29.59
C LEU A 299 16.89 -16.90 29.28
N ALA A 300 16.73 -15.66 29.76
CA ALA A 300 15.57 -14.83 29.43
C ALA A 300 15.49 -14.55 27.91
N HIS A 301 16.62 -14.38 27.22
CA HIS A 301 16.65 -14.22 25.76
C HIS A 301 16.23 -15.50 25.04
N VAL A 302 16.72 -16.67 25.46
CA VAL A 302 16.34 -17.98 24.90
C VAL A 302 14.87 -18.29 25.17
N ALA A 303 14.39 -18.03 26.38
CA ALA A 303 12.98 -18.16 26.76
C ALA A 303 12.10 -17.22 25.93
N ASN A 304 12.51 -15.96 25.70
CA ASN A 304 11.82 -15.02 24.82
C ASN A 304 11.85 -15.47 23.36
N GLN A 305 12.94 -16.07 22.86
CA GLN A 305 12.96 -16.67 21.52
C GLN A 305 12.05 -17.90 21.40
N LYS A 306 11.99 -18.76 22.42
CA LYS A 306 11.05 -19.89 22.47
C LYS A 306 9.59 -19.40 22.60
N LEU A 307 9.30 -18.42 23.44
CA LEU A 307 8.00 -17.76 23.54
C LEU A 307 7.60 -17.02 22.26
N LYS A 308 8.55 -16.48 21.49
CA LYS A 308 8.28 -15.94 20.15
C LYS A 308 7.98 -17.03 19.12
N LYS A 309 8.62 -18.21 19.25
CA LYS A 309 8.28 -19.40 18.44
C LYS A 309 6.92 -20.00 18.79
N HIS A 310 6.52 -19.91 20.05
CA HIS A 310 5.23 -20.39 20.58
C HIS A 310 4.21 -19.27 20.83
N GLY A 311 4.48 -18.04 20.35
CA GLY A 311 3.55 -16.92 20.51
C GLY A 311 2.23 -17.33 19.88
N VAL A 312 1.11 -16.94 20.49
CA VAL A 312 -0.25 -17.28 20.04
C VAL A 312 -0.36 -17.03 18.54
N HIS A 313 -0.11 -18.07 17.76
CA HIS A 313 0.04 -17.97 16.33
C HIS A 313 -1.37 -18.22 15.82
N ASP A 314 -2.13 -17.16 15.59
CA ASP A 314 -3.40 -17.31 14.88
C ASP A 314 -3.06 -18.02 13.54
N PRO A 315 -3.49 -19.28 13.33
CA PRO A 315 -3.14 -20.03 12.15
C PRO A 315 -3.67 -19.35 10.88
N ALA A 316 -4.78 -18.60 10.98
CA ALA A 316 -5.33 -17.85 9.87
C ALA A 316 -4.44 -16.64 9.52
N LEU A 317 -3.94 -15.90 10.51
CA LEU A 317 -2.95 -14.84 10.27
C LEU A 317 -1.66 -15.40 9.66
N ALA A 318 -1.22 -16.58 10.09
CA ALA A 318 -0.07 -17.29 9.51
C ALA A 318 -0.24 -17.54 8.01
N LEU A 319 -1.39 -18.11 7.65
CA LEU A 319 -1.71 -18.45 6.27
C LEU A 319 -1.85 -17.18 5.41
N MET A 320 -2.47 -16.12 5.94
CA MET A 320 -2.55 -14.84 5.24
C MET A 320 -1.16 -14.21 5.04
N ALA A 321 -0.29 -14.26 6.05
CA ALA A 321 1.09 -13.79 5.93
C ALA A 321 1.88 -14.61 4.90
N GLN A 322 1.66 -15.93 4.83
CA GLN A 322 2.25 -16.78 3.80
C GLN A 322 1.78 -16.43 2.40
N ALA A 323 0.49 -16.11 2.21
CA ALA A 323 -0.06 -15.68 0.92
C ALA A 323 0.63 -14.41 0.40
N GLY A 324 1.00 -13.49 1.30
CA GLY A 324 1.71 -12.24 1.00
C GLY A 324 3.22 -12.37 0.77
N ARG A 325 3.84 -13.53 1.02
CA ARG A 325 5.31 -13.69 0.83
C ARG A 325 5.76 -13.44 -0.62
N ASN A 326 4.90 -13.75 -1.59
CA ASN A 326 5.16 -13.45 -3.00
C ASN A 326 4.50 -12.14 -3.42
N LYS A 327 5.23 -11.03 -3.30
CA LYS A 327 4.76 -9.67 -3.64
C LYS A 327 4.21 -9.53 -5.05
N ARG A 328 4.61 -10.40 -6.01
CA ARG A 328 4.09 -10.35 -7.38
C ARG A 328 2.66 -10.89 -7.50
N ASN A 329 2.23 -11.76 -6.57
CA ASN A 329 0.98 -12.52 -6.66
C ASN A 329 0.18 -12.53 -5.35
N GLU A 330 0.43 -11.58 -4.44
CA GLU A 330 -0.18 -11.54 -3.11
C GLU A 330 -1.71 -11.58 -3.14
N CYS A 331 -2.35 -10.77 -3.99
CA CYS A 331 -3.81 -10.79 -4.15
C CYS A 331 -4.30 -12.16 -4.64
N ARG A 332 -3.67 -12.72 -5.68
CA ARG A 332 -4.06 -14.02 -6.23
C ARG A 332 -3.95 -15.13 -5.18
N ASN A 333 -2.87 -15.13 -4.42
CA ASN A 333 -2.64 -16.11 -3.36
C ASN A 333 -3.65 -15.95 -2.23
N LEU A 334 -3.98 -14.71 -1.84
CA LEU A 334 -4.98 -14.42 -0.82
C LEU A 334 -6.37 -14.89 -1.26
N HIS A 335 -6.79 -14.57 -2.49
CA HIS A 335 -8.05 -15.07 -3.04
C HIS A 335 -8.10 -16.60 -3.06
N TYR A 336 -7.03 -17.25 -3.53
CA TYR A 336 -6.93 -18.71 -3.53
C TYR A 336 -7.06 -19.30 -2.13
N LEU A 337 -6.41 -18.68 -1.13
CA LEU A 337 -6.50 -19.08 0.26
C LEU A 337 -7.94 -18.93 0.80
N ILE A 338 -8.61 -17.81 0.53
CA ILE A 338 -10.00 -17.57 0.96
C ILE A 338 -10.94 -18.63 0.37
N HIS A 339 -10.82 -18.93 -0.93
CA HIS A 339 -11.62 -19.97 -1.58
C HIS A 339 -11.31 -21.36 -1.05
N ARG A 340 -10.03 -21.74 -0.92
CA ARG A 340 -9.61 -23.05 -0.43
C ARG A 340 -10.03 -23.29 1.02
N SER A 341 -10.05 -22.25 1.85
CA SER A 341 -10.45 -22.33 3.25
C SER A 341 -11.97 -22.23 3.45
N GLY A 342 -12.76 -22.08 2.39
CA GLY A 342 -14.21 -21.92 2.47
C GLY A 342 -14.64 -20.64 3.20
N LYS A 343 -13.77 -19.63 3.28
CA LYS A 343 -14.04 -18.35 3.96
C LYS A 343 -14.74 -17.34 3.05
N THR A 344 -15.47 -17.84 2.04
CA THR A 344 -16.30 -17.03 1.15
C THR A 344 -17.70 -16.87 1.75
N LEU A 345 -18.26 -15.67 1.68
CA LEU A 345 -19.66 -15.44 2.02
C LEU A 345 -20.53 -15.76 0.80
N PRO A 346 -21.55 -16.63 0.91
CA PRO A 346 -22.43 -17.01 -0.20
C PRO A 346 -23.49 -15.92 -0.47
N ILE A 347 -23.03 -14.71 -0.77
CA ILE A 347 -23.91 -13.56 -1.04
C ILE A 347 -24.28 -13.60 -2.53
N PRO A 348 -25.59 -13.59 -2.87
CA PRO A 348 -26.02 -13.55 -4.26
C PRO A 348 -25.44 -12.33 -4.96
N VAL A 349 -24.86 -12.55 -6.14
CA VAL A 349 -24.42 -11.47 -7.03
C VAL A 349 -25.56 -11.21 -8.00
N ASP A 350 -26.06 -9.98 -8.00
CA ASP A 350 -27.09 -9.52 -8.92
C ASP A 350 -26.43 -8.89 -10.17
N SER A 351 -27.21 -8.42 -11.13
CA SER A 351 -26.70 -7.71 -12.30
C SER A 351 -27.46 -6.43 -12.56
N ALA A 352 -26.74 -5.38 -12.95
CA ALA A 352 -27.32 -4.13 -13.43
C ALA A 352 -26.87 -3.86 -14.87
N GLU A 353 -27.81 -3.47 -15.71
CA GLU A 353 -27.50 -3.04 -17.07
C GLU A 353 -26.63 -1.77 -17.01
N THR A 354 -25.41 -1.87 -17.49
CA THR A 354 -24.41 -0.79 -17.42
C THR A 354 -23.84 -0.55 -18.81
N PRO A 355 -23.83 0.70 -19.31
CA PRO A 355 -23.19 1.02 -20.58
C PRO A 355 -21.67 0.92 -20.43
N VAL A 356 -21.02 0.08 -21.24
CA VAL A 356 -19.56 -0.10 -21.24
C VAL A 356 -19.00 0.26 -22.61
N LEU A 357 -17.93 1.08 -22.61
CA LEU A 357 -17.18 1.42 -23.80
C LEU A 357 -16.23 0.27 -24.19
N ILE A 358 -16.50 -0.35 -25.33
CA ILE A 358 -15.64 -1.41 -25.89
C ILE A 358 -14.61 -0.78 -26.83
N LEU A 359 -13.34 -0.90 -26.46
CA LEU A 359 -12.21 -0.34 -27.22
C LEU A 359 -11.60 -1.32 -28.24
N SER A 360 -12.02 -2.59 -28.25
CA SER A 360 -11.52 -3.57 -29.22
C SER A 360 -12.24 -3.40 -30.56
N GLY A 361 -11.50 -2.96 -31.59
CA GLY A 361 -12.03 -2.72 -32.93
C GLY A 361 -12.67 -1.34 -33.07
N LYS A 362 -13.88 -1.25 -33.65
CA LYS A 362 -14.62 0.01 -33.73
C LYS A 362 -15.18 0.35 -32.35
N ILE A 363 -14.78 1.51 -31.82
CA ILE A 363 -15.26 2.04 -30.54
C ILE A 363 -16.79 2.05 -30.53
N ARG A 364 -17.40 1.39 -29.55
CA ARG A 364 -18.85 1.33 -29.37
C ARG A 364 -19.24 1.26 -27.91
N ILE A 365 -20.39 1.82 -27.57
CA ILE A 365 -21.02 1.64 -26.26
C ILE A 365 -21.91 0.40 -26.35
N GLN A 366 -21.73 -0.54 -25.44
CA GLN A 366 -22.57 -1.73 -25.33
C GLN A 366 -23.09 -1.84 -23.91
N ASN A 367 -24.40 -1.99 -23.76
CA ASN A 367 -25.00 -2.33 -22.48
C ASN A 367 -24.64 -3.77 -22.13
N VAL A 368 -24.06 -3.95 -20.95
CA VAL A 368 -23.71 -5.27 -20.41
C VAL A 368 -24.36 -5.42 -19.04
N ASN A 369 -24.72 -6.65 -18.69
CA ASN A 369 -25.19 -6.99 -17.35
C ASN A 369 -23.99 -7.04 -16.41
N PHE A 370 -23.66 -5.90 -15.79
CA PHE A 370 -22.53 -5.77 -14.90
C PHE A 370 -22.87 -6.40 -13.54
N PRO A 371 -22.02 -7.26 -12.98
CA PRO A 371 -22.28 -7.88 -11.70
C PRO A 371 -22.25 -6.84 -10.58
N ILE A 372 -23.27 -6.84 -9.73
CA ILE A 372 -23.39 -5.96 -8.57
C ILE A 372 -23.67 -6.76 -7.30
N LEU A 373 -23.12 -6.29 -6.19
CA LEU A 373 -23.45 -6.79 -4.85
C LEU A 373 -24.32 -5.75 -4.17
N LYS A 374 -25.62 -6.04 -3.98
CA LYS A 374 -26.53 -5.10 -3.32
C LYS A 374 -26.25 -5.07 -1.82
N LEU A 375 -26.18 -3.88 -1.23
CA LEU A 375 -26.02 -3.74 0.23
C LEU A 375 -27.13 -4.48 1.00
N SER A 376 -28.35 -4.52 0.46
CA SER A 376 -29.47 -5.26 1.03
C SER A 376 -29.24 -6.78 1.06
N GLN A 377 -28.57 -7.35 0.06
CA GLN A 377 -28.20 -8.77 0.06
C GLN A 377 -27.12 -9.05 1.12
N TRP A 378 -26.16 -8.13 1.27
CA TRP A 378 -25.11 -8.23 2.29
C TRP A 378 -25.69 -8.14 3.70
N ALA A 379 -26.56 -7.14 3.94
CA ALA A 379 -27.24 -6.95 5.22
C ALA A 379 -28.12 -8.16 5.56
N ARG A 380 -28.92 -8.66 4.60
CA ARG A 380 -29.74 -9.85 4.78
C ARG A 380 -28.89 -11.07 5.15
N HIS A 381 -27.76 -11.28 4.47
CA HIS A 381 -26.88 -12.40 4.80
C HIS A 381 -26.31 -12.33 6.22
N ILE A 382 -26.04 -11.13 6.74
CA ILE A 382 -25.54 -10.96 8.11
C ILE A 382 -26.65 -11.12 9.14
N LEU A 383 -27.84 -10.61 8.85
CA LEU A 383 -29.02 -10.69 9.72
C LEU A 383 -29.54 -12.13 9.81
N ASP A 384 -29.69 -12.80 8.68
CA ASP A 384 -30.24 -14.17 8.60
C ASP A 384 -29.18 -15.25 8.81
N GLY A 385 -27.90 -14.88 8.77
CA GLY A 385 -26.78 -15.79 8.88
C GLY A 385 -26.42 -16.17 10.32
N PRO A 386 -25.34 -16.95 10.51
CA PRO A 386 -24.89 -17.41 11.83
C PRO A 386 -24.48 -16.29 12.80
N LEU A 387 -24.33 -15.07 12.30
CA LEU A 387 -24.00 -13.89 13.11
C LEU A 387 -25.25 -13.22 13.70
N GLU A 388 -26.45 -13.59 13.23
CA GLU A 388 -27.73 -13.09 13.71
C GLU A 388 -27.78 -11.56 13.85
N GLY A 389 -27.16 -10.86 12.89
CA GLY A 389 -27.11 -9.40 12.89
C GLY A 389 -26.05 -8.76 13.80
N ALA A 390 -25.29 -9.51 14.61
CA ALA A 390 -24.39 -8.95 15.62
C ALA A 390 -23.39 -7.91 15.09
N LEU A 391 -22.91 -8.08 13.84
CA LEU A 391 -22.02 -7.09 13.20
C LEU A 391 -22.69 -5.75 12.90
N LEU A 392 -24.00 -5.74 12.66
CA LEU A 392 -24.77 -4.54 12.30
C LEU A 392 -25.54 -3.98 13.49
N LEU A 393 -25.88 -4.82 14.46
CA LEU A 393 -26.76 -4.51 15.59
C LEU A 393 -26.00 -4.21 16.88
N GLY A 394 -24.77 -3.71 16.77
CA GLY A 394 -24.00 -3.30 17.95
C GLY A 394 -23.51 -4.44 18.85
N GLY A 395 -23.42 -5.66 18.32
CA GLY A 395 -23.10 -6.87 19.06
C GLY A 395 -24.32 -7.67 19.53
N HIS A 396 -25.52 -7.09 19.44
CA HIS A 396 -26.77 -7.77 19.77
C HIS A 396 -27.16 -8.77 18.69
N ARG A 397 -27.73 -9.90 19.12
CA ARG A 397 -28.28 -10.89 18.21
C ARG A 397 -29.78 -10.74 18.07
N LEU A 398 -30.34 -11.09 16.92
CA LEU A 398 -31.79 -11.13 16.73
C LEU A 398 -32.48 -12.10 17.70
N SER A 399 -31.81 -13.18 18.12
CA SER A 399 -32.32 -14.13 19.12
C SER A 399 -32.53 -13.52 20.51
N GLU A 400 -31.83 -12.44 20.84
CA GLU A 400 -31.96 -11.72 22.13
C GLU A 400 -33.21 -10.84 22.18
N GLY A 401 -33.95 -10.75 21.06
CA GLY A 401 -35.07 -9.85 20.87
C GLY A 401 -34.66 -8.49 20.31
N ALA A 402 -35.64 -7.72 19.86
CA ALA A 402 -35.36 -6.45 19.17
C ALA A 402 -35.00 -5.29 20.10
N GLU A 403 -35.46 -5.32 21.35
CA GLU A 403 -35.35 -4.19 22.28
C GLU A 403 -33.91 -3.70 22.57
N PRO A 404 -32.90 -4.57 22.76
CA PRO A 404 -31.54 -4.13 23.06
C PRO A 404 -30.96 -3.22 21.97
N PHE A 405 -30.96 -3.65 20.71
CA PHE A 405 -30.42 -2.84 19.61
C PHE A 405 -31.35 -1.67 19.25
N ARG A 406 -32.68 -1.82 19.39
CA ARG A 406 -33.62 -0.71 19.15
C ARG A 406 -33.37 0.45 20.10
N ARG A 407 -33.21 0.17 21.39
CA ARG A 407 -32.89 1.19 22.39
C ARG A 407 -31.57 1.89 22.06
N MET A 408 -30.57 1.12 21.62
CA MET A 408 -29.28 1.64 21.19
C MET A 408 -29.41 2.58 19.99
N PHE A 409 -30.10 2.17 18.92
CA PHE A 409 -30.28 3.01 17.73
C PHE A 409 -31.13 4.24 18.00
N LYS A 410 -32.22 4.14 18.79
CA LYS A 410 -32.99 5.32 19.23
C LYS A 410 -32.09 6.33 19.94
N ARG A 411 -31.25 5.85 20.88
CA ARG A 411 -30.30 6.73 21.59
C ARG A 411 -29.26 7.36 20.66
N PHE A 412 -28.79 6.61 19.65
CA PHE A 412 -27.89 7.16 18.63
C PHE A 412 -28.57 8.30 17.86
N TRP A 413 -29.74 8.05 17.30
CA TRP A 413 -30.45 9.02 16.46
C TRP A 413 -30.90 10.26 17.25
N GLN A 414 -31.40 10.10 18.48
CA GLN A 414 -31.74 11.23 19.36
C GLN A 414 -30.55 12.16 19.63
N ARG A 415 -29.34 11.61 19.72
CA ARG A 415 -28.11 12.41 19.90
C ARG A 415 -27.65 13.02 18.58
N PHE A 416 -27.80 12.29 17.48
CA PHE A 416 -27.38 12.75 16.17
C PHE A 416 -28.28 13.89 15.66
N GLU A 417 -29.57 13.86 15.99
CA GLU A 417 -30.54 14.92 15.69
C GLU A 417 -30.13 16.26 16.31
N GLN A 418 -29.56 16.26 17.52
CA GLN A 418 -29.05 17.48 18.16
C GLN A 418 -27.90 18.13 17.39
N VAL A 419 -27.15 17.34 16.62
CA VAL A 419 -26.01 17.80 15.81
C VAL A 419 -26.45 18.15 14.38
N ARG A 420 -27.41 17.39 13.84
CA ARG A 420 -27.85 17.44 12.44
C ARG A 420 -29.39 17.38 12.35
N PRO A 421 -30.15 18.35 12.87
CA PRO A 421 -31.61 18.29 12.87
C PRO A 421 -32.23 18.38 11.47
N GLU A 422 -31.45 18.80 10.46
CA GLU A 422 -31.90 19.02 9.09
C GLU A 422 -32.10 17.74 8.24
N LEU A 423 -31.84 16.56 8.79
CA LEU A 423 -31.91 15.31 8.00
C LEU A 423 -33.36 14.85 7.78
N ASP A 424 -33.67 14.45 6.55
CA ASP A 424 -35.00 14.00 6.13
C ASP A 424 -35.54 12.83 6.97
N ILE A 425 -34.67 11.98 7.52
CA ILE A 425 -35.05 10.83 8.35
C ILE A 425 -35.84 11.23 9.62
N TYR A 426 -35.69 12.47 10.10
CA TYR A 426 -36.45 12.98 11.26
C TYR A 426 -37.82 13.56 10.85
N GLN A 427 -38.01 13.86 9.57
CA GLN A 427 -39.25 14.42 9.03
C GLN A 427 -40.17 13.33 8.46
N GLU A 428 -39.64 12.14 8.20
CA GLU A 428 -40.38 11.03 7.61
C GLU A 428 -41.33 10.36 8.64
N GLU A 429 -42.64 10.50 8.41
CA GLU A 429 -43.66 9.89 9.26
C GLU A 429 -43.63 8.36 9.15
N GLY A 430 -43.76 7.67 10.29
CA GLY A 430 -43.83 6.20 10.35
C GLY A 430 -42.49 5.48 10.37
N VAL A 431 -41.36 6.20 10.33
CA VAL A 431 -40.02 5.61 10.47
C VAL A 431 -39.69 5.38 11.94
N ASP A 432 -39.56 4.11 12.35
CA ASP A 432 -39.01 3.78 13.68
C ASP A 432 -37.48 3.79 13.64
N LEU A 433 -36.88 4.87 14.13
CA LEU A 433 -35.43 5.04 14.26
C LEU A 433 -34.75 3.91 15.05
N GLY A 434 -35.49 3.15 15.85
CA GLY A 434 -34.98 1.93 16.50
C GLY A 434 -34.64 0.79 15.55
N TYR A 435 -35.18 0.79 14.33
CA TYR A 435 -34.84 -0.18 13.28
C TYR A 435 -33.93 0.41 12.19
N CYS A 436 -33.56 1.69 12.31
CA CYS A 436 -32.69 2.38 11.37
C CYS A 436 -31.22 2.19 11.76
N ILE A 437 -30.49 1.35 11.02
CA ILE A 437 -29.07 1.12 11.23
C ILE A 437 -28.28 2.33 10.69
N PRO A 438 -27.51 3.05 11.51
CA PRO A 438 -26.75 4.20 11.04
C PRO A 438 -25.54 3.74 10.22
N TYR A 439 -25.44 4.19 8.97
CA TYR A 439 -24.33 3.91 8.06
C TYR A 439 -23.62 5.18 7.62
N GLY A 440 -22.30 5.13 7.62
CA GLY A 440 -21.45 6.02 6.85
C GLY A 440 -21.30 5.49 5.43
N TYR A 441 -21.42 6.40 4.48
CA TYR A 441 -21.17 6.15 3.06
C TYR A 441 -20.01 7.02 2.61
N HIS A 442 -19.04 6.40 1.94
CA HIS A 442 -17.92 7.09 1.35
C HIS A 442 -17.63 6.53 -0.03
N GLY A 443 -17.60 7.41 -1.04
CA GLY A 443 -17.12 7.09 -2.37
C GLY A 443 -15.71 7.64 -2.55
N ASP A 444 -14.81 6.82 -3.09
CA ASP A 444 -13.45 7.21 -3.45
C ASP A 444 -13.20 6.91 -4.93
N GLU A 445 -12.54 7.82 -5.64
CA GLU A 445 -12.14 7.62 -7.02
C GLU A 445 -10.76 6.96 -7.05
N GLY A 446 -10.75 5.67 -7.35
CA GLY A 446 -9.53 4.92 -7.54
C GLY A 446 -9.11 4.85 -9.01
N ARG A 447 -7.88 4.39 -9.24
CA ARG A 447 -7.41 3.96 -10.56
C ARG A 447 -7.17 2.45 -10.53
N GLY A 448 -7.90 1.71 -11.37
CA GLY A 448 -7.70 0.28 -11.57
C GLY A 448 -6.44 -0.02 -12.41
N LYS A 449 -6.24 -1.31 -12.69
CA LYS A 449 -5.22 -1.72 -13.68
C LYS A 449 -5.51 -1.03 -15.02
N LEU A 450 -4.46 -0.53 -15.68
CA LEU A 450 -4.54 0.30 -16.89
C LEU A 450 -5.07 1.74 -16.68
N LYS A 451 -4.91 2.30 -15.46
CA LYS A 451 -5.30 3.68 -15.13
C LYS A 451 -6.79 4.00 -15.33
N ARG A 452 -7.65 2.99 -15.47
CA ARG A 452 -9.10 3.17 -15.64
C ARG A 452 -9.70 3.69 -14.33
N PRO A 453 -10.51 4.76 -14.35
CA PRO A 453 -11.17 5.23 -13.15
C PRO A 453 -12.09 4.13 -12.63
N ILE A 454 -12.05 3.89 -11.33
CA ILE A 454 -12.95 2.99 -10.62
C ILE A 454 -13.57 3.77 -9.47
N MET A 455 -14.90 3.77 -9.39
CA MET A 455 -15.58 4.32 -8.23
C MET A 455 -15.63 3.23 -7.15
N CYS A 456 -14.91 3.46 -6.05
CA CYS A 456 -14.93 2.57 -4.89
C CYS A 456 -15.95 3.10 -3.89
N LEU A 457 -17.09 2.41 -3.76
CA LEU A 457 -18.08 2.71 -2.74
C LEU A 457 -17.82 1.89 -1.47
N ARG A 458 -17.74 2.56 -0.33
CA ARG A 458 -17.56 1.94 0.99
C ARG A 458 -18.75 2.29 1.87
N TYR A 459 -19.29 1.27 2.51
CA TYR A 459 -20.35 1.38 3.52
C TYR A 459 -19.79 0.89 4.84
N GLN A 460 -20.00 1.65 5.91
CA GLN A 460 -19.52 1.30 7.24
C GLN A 460 -20.60 1.61 8.27
N PRO A 461 -21.04 0.65 9.10
CA PRO A 461 -21.91 0.96 10.23
C PRO A 461 -21.24 2.00 11.13
N LEU A 462 -21.98 3.00 11.59
CA LEU A 462 -21.44 4.01 12.51
C LEU A 462 -21.33 3.46 13.95
N VAL A 463 -22.19 2.50 14.29
CA VAL A 463 -22.14 1.78 15.57
C VAL A 463 -21.32 0.50 15.37
N SER A 464 -20.30 0.31 16.20
CA SER A 464 -19.45 -0.88 16.15
C SER A 464 -20.17 -2.12 16.67
N TYR A 465 -19.74 -3.32 16.25
CA TYR A 465 -20.19 -4.60 16.85
C TYR A 465 -19.92 -4.71 18.37
N ARG A 466 -19.14 -3.79 18.94
CA ARG A 466 -18.90 -3.66 20.39
C ARG A 466 -19.82 -2.60 21.05
N GLY A 467 -20.83 -2.14 20.34
CA GLY A 467 -21.78 -1.11 20.79
C GLY A 467 -21.31 0.33 20.56
N MET A 468 -22.13 1.29 20.99
CA MET A 468 -21.96 2.73 20.75
C MET A 468 -20.71 3.36 21.40
N SER A 469 -20.15 2.73 22.44
CA SER A 469 -18.98 3.26 23.15
C SER A 469 -17.66 2.97 22.45
N HIS A 470 -17.69 2.25 21.33
CA HIS A 470 -16.50 1.82 20.60
C HIS A 470 -16.56 2.31 19.15
N LEU A 471 -15.48 2.91 18.67
CA LEU A 471 -15.31 3.25 17.26
C LEU A 471 -14.85 2.01 16.48
N ASN A 472 -15.25 1.94 15.21
CA ASN A 472 -14.80 0.88 14.31
C ASN A 472 -13.30 0.96 13.96
N SER A 473 -12.62 2.05 14.30
CA SER A 473 -11.19 2.30 14.06
C SER A 473 -10.26 1.81 15.18
N SER A 474 -10.59 0.72 15.87
CA SER A 474 -9.82 0.25 17.04
C SER A 474 -8.38 -0.26 16.77
N GLY A 475 -7.83 -0.02 15.57
CA GLY A 475 -6.41 -0.15 15.27
C GLY A 475 -5.81 1.21 14.93
N CYS A 476 -4.92 1.71 15.81
CA CYS A 476 -4.18 2.98 15.73
C CYS A 476 -4.92 4.20 16.35
N HIS A 477 -4.37 4.68 17.47
CA HIS A 477 -4.78 5.82 18.29
C HIS A 477 -5.84 5.55 19.37
N GLN A 478 -5.37 5.03 20.51
CA GLN A 478 -5.89 5.45 21.80
C GLN A 478 -5.53 6.93 22.06
N ASN A 479 -6.00 7.85 21.22
CA ASN A 479 -6.24 9.20 21.68
C ASN A 479 -7.64 9.17 22.26
N LYS A 480 -7.73 9.43 23.57
CA LYS A 480 -8.99 9.66 24.26
C LYS A 480 -9.75 10.80 23.57
N LEU A 481 -10.54 10.49 22.54
CA LEU A 481 -11.70 11.28 22.19
C LEU A 481 -12.77 10.91 23.20
N THR A 482 -12.64 11.46 24.40
CA THR A 482 -13.82 11.80 25.18
C THR A 482 -14.74 12.60 24.25
N LEU A 483 -16.02 12.22 24.20
CA LEU A 483 -17.08 13.06 23.64
C LEU A 483 -17.18 14.32 24.50
N GLU A 484 -16.19 15.21 24.43
CA GLU A 484 -16.36 16.58 24.88
C GLU A 484 -17.36 17.26 23.95
N PRO A 485 -18.22 18.14 24.49
CA PRO A 485 -19.19 18.87 23.69
C PRO A 485 -18.47 19.62 22.57
N LEU A 486 -18.77 19.24 21.33
CA LEU A 486 -18.21 19.86 20.14
C LEU A 486 -18.47 21.37 20.20
N LYS A 487 -17.41 22.18 20.17
CA LYS A 487 -17.53 23.62 19.90
C LYS A 487 -18.21 23.81 18.53
N PRO A 488 -19.16 24.74 18.40
CA PRO A 488 -19.86 24.97 17.14
C PRO A 488 -18.86 25.35 16.05
N CYS A 489 -18.79 24.51 15.01
CA CYS A 489 -17.98 24.76 13.82
C CYS A 489 -18.73 25.77 12.91
N PRO A 490 -18.06 26.78 12.34
CA PRO A 490 -18.70 27.72 11.42
C PRO A 490 -19.21 26.98 10.18
N ARG A 491 -20.48 27.22 9.84
CA ARG A 491 -21.24 26.53 8.79
C ARG A 491 -20.84 27.05 7.41
N GLU A 492 -20.40 26.17 6.52
CA GLU A 492 -20.55 26.37 5.07
C GLU A 492 -21.70 25.47 4.54
N PRO A 493 -22.58 25.99 3.68
CA PRO A 493 -23.69 25.22 3.13
C PRO A 493 -23.20 24.26 2.02
N LEU A 494 -23.31 22.96 2.27
CA LEU A 494 -23.16 21.92 1.24
C LEU A 494 -24.54 21.52 0.69
N LYS A 495 -24.68 21.55 -0.64
CA LYS A 495 -25.88 21.08 -1.35
C LYS A 495 -25.86 19.55 -1.45
N GLN A 496 -27.00 18.92 -1.13
CA GLN A 496 -27.18 17.46 -1.18
C GLN A 496 -27.56 16.96 -2.59
N VAL A 497 -27.10 15.76 -2.94
CA VAL A 497 -27.52 14.99 -4.12
C VAL A 497 -28.46 13.88 -3.65
N ARG A 498 -29.70 13.86 -4.16
CA ARG A 498 -30.69 12.79 -3.95
C ARG A 498 -30.29 11.54 -4.72
N VAL A 499 -30.30 10.38 -4.07
CA VAL A 499 -30.38 9.06 -4.72
C VAL A 499 -31.66 8.41 -4.23
N VAL A 500 -32.58 8.14 -5.16
CA VAL A 500 -33.88 7.47 -4.94
C VAL A 500 -33.70 5.97 -4.93
#